data_AF-A0A969PWQ7-F1
#
_entry.id   AF-A0A969PWQ7-F1
#
_cell.length_a   1.000
_cell.length_b   1.000
_cell.length_c   1.000
_cell.angle_alpha   90.00
_cell.angle_beta   90.00
_cell.angle_gamma   90.00
#
_symmetry.space_group_name_H-M   'P 1'
#
loop_
_entity.id
_entity.type
_entity.pdbx_description
1 polymer ?
#
loop_
_entity_poly.entity_id
_entity_poly.type
_entity_poly.pdbx_seq_one_letter_code
_entity_poly.pdbx_strand_id
1 'polypeptide(L)'
;MLQELQENGYAIARQLINFPEIERLKDEIAQKLPPSSTHGTRSLTNKLKSLNEIVNYSEINKILSDYFESHYFQLVRMLYFNKTEQANWGVRL
;
A
#
# COMPACT_ATOMS: atom_id res chain seq x y z
N MET A 1 3.63 17.73 3.11
CA MET A 1 2.57 16.72 2.94
C MET A 1 1.25 17.31 2.45
N LEU A 2 0.50 18.09 3.24
CA LEU A 2 -0.79 18.66 2.75
C LEU A 2 -0.60 19.55 1.51
N GLN A 3 0.38 20.45 1.55
CA GLN A 3 0.73 21.29 0.40
C GLN A 3 1.18 20.46 -0.82
N GLU A 4 2.05 19.47 -0.62
CA GLU A 4 2.50 18.58 -1.71
C GLU A 4 1.34 17.79 -2.34
N LEU A 5 0.38 17.33 -1.54
CA LEU A 5 -0.84 16.67 -2.03
C LEU A 5 -1.69 17.61 -2.89
N GLN A 6 -1.84 18.87 -2.46
CA GLN A 6 -2.62 19.88 -3.19
C GLN A 6 -1.95 20.27 -4.51
N GLU A 7 -0.62 20.42 -4.53
CA GLU A 7 0.14 20.85 -5.70
C GLU A 7 0.37 19.72 -6.72
N ASN A 8 0.68 18.51 -6.25
CA ASN A 8 1.13 17.41 -7.12
C ASN A 8 0.09 16.30 -7.31
N GLY A 9 -0.98 16.29 -6.53
CA GLY A 9 -1.93 15.17 -6.47
C GLY A 9 -1.38 13.93 -5.75
N TYR A 10 -0.16 13.99 -5.19
CA TYR A 10 0.43 12.94 -4.37
C TYR A 10 1.38 13.52 -3.31
N ALA A 11 1.58 12.79 -2.22
CA ALA A 11 2.69 13.02 -1.30
C ALA A 11 3.27 11.68 -0.84
N ILE A 12 4.55 11.71 -0.49
CA ILE A 12 5.27 10.54 0.02
C ILE A 12 5.26 10.63 1.55
N ALA A 13 4.54 9.71 2.19
CA ALA A 13 4.61 9.56 3.63
C ALA A 13 5.98 9.02 4.05
N ARG A 14 6.43 9.40 5.26
CA ARG A 14 7.59 8.74 5.87
C ARG A 14 7.27 7.26 6.03
N GLN A 15 8.32 6.43 5.99
CA GLN A 15 8.18 4.99 6.10
C GLN A 15 7.42 4.60 7.39
N LEU A 16 6.23 4.00 7.22
CA LEU A 16 5.31 3.66 8.31
C LEU A 16 5.56 2.28 8.92
N ILE A 17 6.22 1.40 8.15
CA ILE A 17 6.54 0.03 8.53
C ILE A 17 8.04 -0.18 8.49
N ASN A 18 8.60 -0.87 9.47
CA ASN A 18 10.04 -1.10 9.52
C ASN A 18 10.48 -2.19 8.52
N PHE A 19 11.80 -2.30 8.29
CA PHE A 19 12.34 -3.27 7.33
C PHE A 19 11.99 -4.73 7.68
N PRO A 20 12.08 -5.20 8.94
CA PRO A 20 11.60 -6.53 9.32
C PRO A 20 10.12 -6.79 8.96
N GLU A 21 9.24 -5.81 9.16
CA GLU A 21 7.84 -5.92 8.78
C GLU A 21 7.66 -6.03 7.28
N ILE A 22 8.45 -5.28 6.49
CA ILE A 22 8.45 -5.38 5.02
C ILE A 22 8.83 -6.80 4.58
N GLU A 23 9.90 -7.37 5.12
CA GLU A 23 10.33 -8.73 4.76
C GLU A 23 9.29 -9.78 5.15
N ARG A 24 8.71 -9.67 6.36
CA ARG A 24 7.61 -10.54 6.80
C ARG A 24 6.41 -10.51 5.84
N LEU A 25 6.05 -9.33 5.34
CA LEU A 25 4.94 -9.20 4.38
C LEU A 25 5.28 -9.79 3.02
N LYS A 26 6.52 -9.61 2.55
CA LYS A 26 6.99 -10.25 1.31
C LYS A 26 6.90 -11.76 1.40
N ASP A 27 7.34 -12.34 2.51
CA ASP A 27 7.26 -13.78 2.75
C ASP A 27 5.82 -14.27 2.80
N GLU A 28 4.94 -13.57 3.53
CA GLU A 28 3.53 -13.94 3.61
C GLU A 28 2.83 -13.85 2.24
N ILE A 29 3.17 -12.83 1.44
CA ILE A 29 2.70 -12.67 0.07
C ILE A 29 3.22 -13.83 -0.81
N ALA A 30 4.50 -14.15 -0.75
CA ALA A 30 5.11 -15.22 -1.54
C ALA A 30 4.52 -16.60 -1.20
N GLN A 31 4.19 -16.85 0.06
CA GLN A 31 3.55 -18.10 0.50
C GLN A 31 2.10 -18.22 0.04
N LYS A 32 1.36 -17.11 -0.02
CA LYS A 32 -0.08 -17.12 -0.28
C LYS A 32 -0.49 -16.76 -1.72
N LEU A 33 0.40 -16.15 -2.49
CA LEU A 33 0.16 -15.79 -3.88
C LEU A 33 1.04 -16.64 -4.79
N PRO A 34 0.46 -17.35 -5.79
CA PRO A 34 1.25 -18.10 -6.74
C PRO A 34 2.16 -17.16 -7.55
N PRO A 35 3.40 -17.57 -7.84
CA PRO A 35 4.37 -16.76 -8.61
C PRO A 35 3.90 -16.45 -10.03
N SER A 36 2.94 -17.21 -10.56
CA SER A 36 2.30 -17.00 -11.86
C SER A 36 1.17 -15.95 -11.87
N SER A 37 0.93 -15.24 -10.76
CA SER A 37 -0.01 -14.12 -10.73
C SER A 37 0.58 -12.88 -11.43
N THR A 38 0.73 -12.97 -12.75
CA THR A 38 1.13 -11.87 -13.65
C THR A 38 0.12 -10.73 -13.72
N HIS A 39 -1.05 -10.91 -13.10
CA HIS A 39 -2.11 -9.91 -13.01
C HIS A 39 -2.48 -9.67 -11.54
N GLY A 40 -2.69 -8.40 -11.18
CA GLY A 40 -2.86 -7.95 -9.81
C GLY A 40 -3.86 -8.82 -9.03
N THR A 41 -3.43 -9.34 -7.88
CA THR A 41 -4.32 -10.16 -7.06
C THR A 41 -5.37 -9.25 -6.41
N ARG A 42 -6.65 -9.58 -6.65
CA ARG A 42 -7.79 -8.92 -6.00
C ARG A 42 -8.07 -9.54 -4.62
N SER A 43 -8.59 -8.73 -3.70
CA SER A 43 -9.03 -9.15 -2.35
C SER A 43 -7.91 -9.70 -1.44
N LEU A 44 -6.74 -9.06 -1.43
CA LEU A 44 -5.62 -9.41 -0.54
C LEU A 44 -5.97 -9.28 0.95
N THR A 45 -6.89 -8.38 1.30
CA THR A 45 -7.36 -8.16 2.67
C THR A 45 -7.96 -9.42 3.32
N ASN A 46 -8.58 -10.29 2.51
CA ASN A 46 -9.14 -11.56 2.98
C ASN A 46 -8.07 -12.65 3.11
N LYS A 47 -6.92 -12.49 2.46
CA LYS A 47 -5.84 -13.50 2.39
C LYS A 47 -4.70 -13.19 3.35
N LEU A 48 -4.47 -11.91 3.67
CA LEU A 48 -3.33 -11.42 4.44
C LEU A 48 -3.84 -10.57 5.61
N LYS A 49 -4.07 -11.21 6.76
CA LYS A 49 -4.60 -10.54 7.97
C LYS A 49 -3.66 -9.46 8.49
N SER A 50 -2.35 -9.65 8.33
CA SER A 50 -1.29 -8.70 8.66
C SER A 50 -1.44 -7.35 7.95
N LEU A 51 -2.01 -7.33 6.75
CA LEU A 51 -2.21 -6.10 6.00
C LEU A 51 -3.34 -5.23 6.57
N ASN A 52 -4.29 -5.83 7.32
CA ASN A 52 -5.31 -5.04 8.01
C ASN A 52 -4.71 -4.20 9.14
N GLU A 53 -3.61 -4.64 9.75
CA GLU A 53 -2.90 -3.86 10.77
C GLU A 53 -2.29 -2.60 10.14
N ILE A 54 -1.67 -2.74 8.96
CA ILE A 54 -1.01 -1.65 8.23
C ILE A 54 -1.99 -0.56 7.83
N VAL A 55 -3.14 -0.94 7.25
CA VAL A 55 -4.10 0.06 6.79
C VAL A 55 -4.75 0.82 7.94
N ASN A 56 -4.71 0.27 9.15
CA ASN A 56 -5.21 0.94 10.34
C ASN A 56 -4.12 1.68 11.12
N TYR A 57 -2.92 1.88 10.56
CA TYR A 57 -1.91 2.73 11.20
C TYR A 57 -2.48 4.12 11.45
N SER A 58 -2.33 4.59 12.69
CA SER A 58 -2.82 5.88 13.15
C SER A 58 -2.30 7.04 12.29
N GLU A 59 -1.10 6.91 11.73
CA GLU A 59 -0.50 7.91 10.85
C GLU A 59 -1.19 7.99 9.48
N ILE A 60 -1.59 6.86 8.88
CA ILE A 60 -2.39 6.88 7.61
C ILE A 60 -3.73 7.55 7.87
N ASN A 61 -4.43 7.14 8.93
CA ASN A 61 -5.73 7.70 9.28
C ASN A 61 -5.63 9.20 9.59
N LYS A 62 -4.55 9.64 10.26
CA LYS A 62 -4.30 11.06 10.51
C LYS A 62 -4.12 11.84 9.22
N ILE A 63 -3.27 11.37 8.30
CA ILE A 63 -3.02 12.04 7.01
C ILE A 63 -4.31 12.15 6.19
N LEU A 64 -5.10 11.07 6.14
CA LEU A 64 -6.38 11.06 5.43
C LEU A 64 -7.39 12.01 6.08
N SER A 65 -7.43 12.04 7.41
CA SER A 65 -8.35 12.91 8.15
C SER A 65 -8.02 14.39 7.97
N ASP A 66 -6.73 14.72 8.03
CA ASP A 66 -6.23 16.08 7.82
C ASP A 66 -6.52 16.57 6.39
N TYR A 67 -6.50 15.68 5.39
CA TYR A 67 -6.72 16.04 3.98
C TYR A 67 -8.20 16.14 3.59
N PHE A 68 -9.03 15.18 4.02
CA PHE A 68 -10.44 15.09 3.59
C PHE A 68 -11.42 15.69 4.61
N GLU A 69 -10.94 16.24 5.72
CA GLU A 69 -11.78 16.75 6.82
C GLU A 69 -12.80 15.72 7.32
N SER A 70 -12.45 14.44 7.24
CA SER A 70 -13.29 13.29 7.60
C SER A 70 -12.60 12.43 8.65
N HIS A 71 -13.37 11.81 9.54
CA HIS A 71 -12.82 10.99 10.63
C HIS A 71 -13.01 9.49 10.39
N TYR A 72 -13.63 9.10 9.27
CA TYR A 72 -13.96 7.71 8.98
C TYR A 72 -13.49 7.33 7.59
N PHE A 73 -12.53 6.40 7.55
CA PHE A 73 -12.05 5.78 6.34
C PHE A 73 -12.17 4.26 6.49
N GLN A 74 -12.64 3.63 5.43
CA GLN A 74 -12.70 2.19 5.34
C GLN A 74 -11.87 1.74 4.16
N LEU A 75 -11.01 0.74 4.39
CA LEU A 75 -10.32 0.06 3.30
C LEU A 75 -11.34 -0.65 2.40
N VAL A 76 -11.54 -0.15 1.19
CA VAL A 76 -12.44 -0.77 0.20
C VAL A 76 -11.71 -1.81 -0.64
N ARG A 77 -10.45 -1.54 -0.99
CA ARG A 77 -9.68 -2.39 -1.90
C ARG A 77 -8.18 -2.26 -1.67
N MET A 78 -7.49 -3.39 -1.79
CA MET A 78 -6.04 -3.47 -1.82
C MET A 78 -5.60 -4.28 -3.04
N LEU A 79 -4.56 -3.80 -3.71
CA LEU A 79 -4.01 -4.39 -4.92
C LEU A 79 -2.51 -4.62 -4.72
N TYR A 80 -2.04 -5.81 -5.08
CA TYR A 80 -0.63 -6.16 -5.11
C TYR A 80 -0.18 -6.19 -6.56
N PHE A 81 0.88 -5.45 -6.86
CA PHE A 81 1.51 -5.42 -8.17
C PHE A 81 2.87 -6.09 -8.07
N ASN A 82 2.97 -7.31 -8.59
CA ASN A 82 4.25 -7.97 -8.82
C ASN A 82 4.80 -7.51 -10.18
N LYS A 83 5.45 -6.36 -10.22
CA LYS A 83 6.09 -5.87 -11.45
C LYS A 83 7.52 -6.39 -11.49
N THR A 84 7.84 -7.22 -12.49
CA THR A 84 9.22 -7.46 -12.88
C THR A 84 9.81 -6.16 -13.44
N GLU A 85 11.14 -6.03 -13.49
CA GLU A 85 11.78 -4.87 -14.14
C GLU A 85 11.27 -4.65 -15.58
N GLN A 86 10.93 -5.73 -16.29
CA GLN A 86 10.40 -5.66 -17.65
C GLN A 86 8.94 -5.16 -17.71
N ALA A 87 8.18 -5.28 -16.63
CA ALA A 87 6.77 -4.85 -16.53
C ALA A 87 6.62 -3.43 -15.95
N ASN A 88 7.72 -2.76 -15.61
CA ASN A 88 7.72 -1.35 -15.23
C ASN A 88 7.64 -0.47 -16.48
N TRP A 89 6.53 0.24 -16.65
CA TRP A 89 6.51 1.47 -17.43
C TRP A 89 7.23 2.57 -16.63
N GLY A 90 8.55 2.42 -16.47
CA GLY A 90 9.37 3.47 -15.87
C GLY A 90 9.33 4.68 -16.79
N VAL A 91 8.80 5.80 -16.30
CA VAL A 91 9.16 7.11 -16.84
C VAL A 91 10.65 7.25 -16.56
N ARG A 92 11.47 7.20 -17.61
CA ARG A 92 12.90 7.49 -17.49
C ARG A 92 13.00 8.98 -17.14
N LEU A 93 13.53 9.29 -15.95
CA LEU A 93 13.93 10.65 -15.57
C LEU A 93 15.13 11.09 -16.42
#